data_AF-A0A1Q5SL57-F1
#
_entry.id   AF-A0A1Q5SL57-F1
#
_cell.length_a   1.000
_cell.length_b   1.000
_cell.length_c   1.000
_cell.angle_alpha   90.00
_cell.angle_beta   90.00
_cell.angle_gamma   90.00
#
_symmetry.space_group_name_H-M   'P 1'
#
loop_
_entity.id
_entity.type
_entity.pdbx_description
1 polymer ?
#
loop_
_entity_poly.entity_id
_entity_poly.type
_entity_poly.pdbx_seq_one_letter_code
_entity_poly.pdbx_strand_id
1 'polypeptide(L)'
;MDLQQILSRQGRRLLQLGVVLFLFTSFEGFVIPALASPHLGRSVHTLSGFTGVLFLATGLMWPTLKLGTTATRIAFWFLIYSALATIAGFIVAALWGAGGSIMPIAAQGARGSAFQEAMIQIVMYPAAPTGIVAFTLILWGLRGKAGSAPV
;
A
#
# COMPACT_ATOMS: atom_id res chain seq x y z
N MET A 1 18.24 11.92 16.81
CA MET A 1 17.08 11.06 17.10
C MET A 1 17.57 9.63 17.10
N ASP A 2 17.33 8.92 18.20
CA ASP A 2 17.75 7.52 18.35
C ASP A 2 17.00 6.61 17.35
N LEU A 3 17.70 5.66 16.74
CA LEU A 3 17.15 4.74 15.74
C LEU A 3 15.95 3.95 16.27
N GLN A 4 15.99 3.55 17.54
CA GLN A 4 14.87 2.83 18.18
C GLN A 4 13.62 3.70 18.29
N GLN A 5 13.78 5.01 18.55
CA GLN A 5 12.68 5.96 18.53
C GLN A 5 12.10 6.14 17.12
N ILE A 6 12.95 6.15 16.08
CA ILE A 6 12.51 6.22 14.67
C ILE A 6 11.65 5.02 14.33
N LEU A 7 12.15 3.81 14.62
CA LEU A 7 11.45 2.57 14.34
C LEU A 7 10.11 2.51 15.08
N SER A 8 10.09 2.83 16.38
CA SER A 8 8.86 2.83 17.18
C SER A 8 7.81 3.82 16.64
N ARG A 9 8.24 5.04 16.27
CA ARG A 9 7.34 6.07 15.72
C ARG A 9 6.80 5.68 14.35
N GLN A 10 7.65 5.15 13.48
CA GLN A 10 7.24 4.67 12.16
C GLN A 10 6.30 3.48 12.24
N GLY A 11 6.60 2.50 13.11
CA GLY A 11 5.71 1.37 13.38
C GLY A 11 4.33 1.85 13.81
N ARG A 12 4.25 2.77 14.79
CA ARG A 12 2.97 3.36 15.21
C ARG A 12 2.23 4.08 14.08
N ARG A 13 2.93 4.77 13.19
CA ARG A 13 2.31 5.40 12.01
C ARG A 13 1.75 4.38 11.03
N LEU A 14 2.45 3.27 10.78
CA LEU A 14 1.91 2.18 9.97
C LEU A 14 0.65 1.60 10.61
N LEU A 15 0.63 1.42 11.94
CA LEU A 15 -0.59 0.99 12.64
C LEU A 15 -1.76 1.96 12.40
N GLN A 16 -1.51 3.26 12.57
CA GLN A 16 -2.52 4.30 12.33
C GLN A 16 -3.02 4.28 10.88
N LEU A 17 -2.11 4.21 9.90
CA LEU A 17 -2.48 4.14 8.49
C LEU A 17 -3.27 2.87 8.17
N GLY A 18 -2.93 1.73 8.80
CA GLY A 18 -3.67 0.49 8.66
C GLY A 18 -5.11 0.62 9.17
N VAL A 19 -5.32 1.23 10.34
CA VAL A 19 -6.66 1.53 10.87
C VAL A 19 -7.41 2.52 9.98
N VAL A 20 -6.73 3.55 9.48
CA VAL A 20 -7.33 4.52 8.53
C VAL A 20 -7.79 3.82 7.26
N LEU A 21 -7.01 2.87 6.71
CA LEU A 21 -7.42 2.09 5.55
C LEU A 21 -8.62 1.17 5.84
N PHE A 22 -8.73 0.63 7.05
CA PHE A 22 -9.92 -0.11 7.45
C PHE A 22 -11.17 0.77 7.59
N LEU A 23 -11.03 1.97 8.13
CA LEU A 23 -12.13 2.93 8.14
C LEU A 23 -12.53 3.30 6.71
N PHE A 24 -11.54 3.62 5.87
CA PHE A 24 -11.75 3.94 4.46
C PHE A 24 -12.51 2.84 3.73
N THR A 25 -12.03 1.59 3.75
CA THR A 25 -12.68 0.47 3.05
C THR A 25 -14.10 0.16 3.60
N SER A 26 -14.34 0.40 4.90
CA SER A 26 -15.67 0.27 5.51
C SER A 26 -16.68 1.25 4.91
N PHE A 27 -16.25 2.47 4.57
CA PHE A 27 -17.10 3.45 3.89
C PHE A 27 -17.20 3.21 2.38
N GLU A 28 -16.12 2.75 1.74
CA GLU A 28 -16.11 2.48 0.30
C GLU A 28 -17.23 1.52 -0.13
N GLY A 29 -17.57 0.53 0.71
CA GLY A 29 -18.61 -0.46 0.43
C GLY A 29 -19.95 0.16 0.00
N PHE A 30 -20.29 1.35 0.51
CA PHE A 30 -21.52 2.06 0.15
C PHE A 30 -21.46 2.75 -1.22
N VAL A 31 -20.25 3.11 -1.67
CA VAL A 31 -20.04 3.90 -2.89
C VAL A 31 -19.83 3.01 -4.12
N ILE A 32 -19.36 1.77 -3.94
CA ILE A 32 -19.02 0.84 -5.04
C ILE A 32 -20.09 0.75 -6.14
N PRO A 33 -21.40 0.59 -5.85
CA PRO A 33 -22.41 0.46 -6.91
C PRO A 33 -22.57 1.70 -7.79
N ALA A 34 -22.15 2.89 -7.30
CA ALA A 34 -22.27 4.16 -8.00
C ALA A 34 -21.03 4.53 -8.83
N LEU A 35 -19.96 3.71 -8.79
CA LEU A 35 -18.73 3.96 -9.55
C LEU A 35 -18.91 3.59 -11.02
N ALA A 36 -18.18 4.27 -11.91
CA ALA A 36 -18.18 3.97 -13.34
C ALA A 36 -17.72 2.53 -13.65
N SER A 37 -16.84 1.96 -12.82
CA SER A 37 -16.55 0.53 -12.81
C SER A 37 -16.68 -0.06 -11.40
N PRO A 38 -17.82 -0.71 -11.07
CA PRO A 38 -18.01 -1.39 -9.80
C PRO A 38 -17.01 -2.55 -9.58
N HIS A 39 -16.48 -3.16 -10.65
CA HIS A 39 -15.46 -4.21 -10.56
C HIS A 39 -14.15 -3.66 -10.00
N LEU A 40 -13.68 -2.54 -10.56
CA LEU A 40 -12.51 -1.84 -10.04
C LEU A 40 -12.77 -1.28 -8.64
N GLY A 41 -13.99 -0.80 -8.35
CA GLY A 41 -14.40 -0.41 -7.00
C GLY A 41 -14.23 -1.52 -5.96
N ARG A 42 -14.65 -2.76 -6.28
CA ARG A 42 -14.40 -3.93 -5.42
C ARG A 42 -12.91 -4.25 -5.27
N SER A 43 -12.13 -4.04 -6.32
CA SER A 43 -10.67 -4.16 -6.25
C SER A 43 -10.06 -3.12 -5.31
N VAL A 44 -10.51 -1.85 -5.35
CA VAL A 44 -10.08 -0.83 -4.38
C VAL A 44 -10.39 -1.29 -2.95
N HIS A 45 -11.65 -1.69 -2.69
CA HIS A 45 -12.08 -2.13 -1.35
C HIS A 45 -11.19 -3.27 -0.81
N THR A 46 -10.97 -4.30 -1.63
CA THR A 46 -10.16 -5.46 -1.26
C THR A 46 -8.68 -5.09 -1.08
N LEU A 47 -8.12 -4.30 -1.99
CA LEU A 47 -6.72 -3.85 -1.95
C LEU A 47 -6.46 -2.97 -0.73
N SER A 48 -7.35 -2.02 -0.43
CA SER A 48 -7.28 -1.14 0.73
C SER A 48 -7.35 -1.95 2.03
N GLY A 49 -8.27 -2.92 2.13
CA GLY A 49 -8.37 -3.81 3.29
C GLY A 49 -7.12 -4.66 3.49
N PHE A 50 -6.62 -5.30 2.43
CA PHE A 50 -5.39 -6.09 2.46
C PHE A 50 -4.16 -5.24 2.84
N THR A 51 -4.07 -4.04 2.27
CA THR A 51 -3.00 -3.07 2.60
C THR A 51 -3.11 -2.60 4.05
N GLY A 52 -4.34 -2.46 4.57
CA GLY A 52 -4.61 -2.21 5.99
C GLY A 52 -3.99 -3.29 6.87
N VAL A 53 -4.25 -4.57 6.57
CA VAL A 53 -3.64 -5.73 7.26
C VAL A 53 -2.12 -5.68 7.15
N LEU A 54 -1.58 -5.46 5.95
CA LEU A 54 -0.14 -5.35 5.71
C LEU A 54 0.50 -4.25 6.58
N PHE A 55 -0.12 -3.07 6.65
CA PHE A 55 0.37 -1.95 7.47
C PHE A 55 0.29 -2.24 8.97
N LEU A 56 -0.76 -2.93 9.42
CA LEU A 56 -0.83 -3.37 10.81
C LEU A 56 0.29 -4.38 11.13
N ALA A 57 0.43 -5.42 10.31
CA ALA A 57 1.43 -6.47 10.51
C ALA A 57 2.86 -5.89 10.46
N THR A 58 3.17 -5.09 9.45
CA THR A 58 4.48 -4.43 9.32
C THR A 58 4.71 -3.40 10.42
N GLY A 59 3.68 -2.68 10.85
CA GLY A 59 3.76 -1.72 11.96
C GLY A 59 4.09 -2.37 13.30
N LEU A 60 3.49 -3.52 13.61
CA LEU A 60 3.80 -4.33 14.81
C LEU A 60 5.23 -4.88 14.76
N MET A 61 5.65 -5.35 13.60
CA MET A 61 6.98 -5.90 13.37
C MET A 61 8.08 -4.82 13.32
N TRP A 62 7.74 -3.58 12.95
CA TRP A 62 8.71 -2.53 12.60
C TRP A 62 9.83 -2.30 13.63
N PRO A 63 9.57 -2.26 14.97
CA PRO A 63 10.61 -2.08 15.98
C PRO A 63 11.68 -3.19 16.00
N THR A 64 11.38 -4.36 15.43
CA THR A 64 12.31 -5.50 15.38
C THR A 64 13.32 -5.41 14.22
N LEU A 65 13.13 -4.47 13.29
CA LEU A 65 13.97 -4.34 12.09
C LEU A 65 15.39 -3.87 12.43
N LYS A 66 16.38 -4.62 11.96
CA LYS A 66 17.81 -4.32 12.07
C LYS A 66 18.31 -3.55 10.85
N LEU A 67 17.89 -2.29 10.75
CA LEU A 67 18.24 -1.36 9.66
C LEU A 67 18.92 -0.11 10.19
N GLY A 68 19.81 0.49 9.39
CA GLY A 68 20.32 1.83 9.68
C GLY A 68 19.28 2.91 9.37
N THR A 69 19.43 4.10 9.97
CA THR A 69 18.48 5.23 9.86
C THR A 69 18.02 5.53 8.43
N THR A 70 18.95 5.56 7.46
CA THR A 70 18.63 5.86 6.06
C THR A 70 17.77 4.75 5.44
N ALA A 71 18.16 3.49 5.61
CA ALA A 71 17.42 2.34 5.08
C ALA A 71 16.01 2.25 5.70
N THR A 72 15.89 2.48 7.00
CA THR A 72 14.60 2.56 7.71
C THR A 72 13.68 3.63 7.12
N ARG A 73 14.21 4.83 6.83
CA ARG A 73 13.43 5.91 6.22
C ARG A 73 13.01 5.60 4.78
N ILE A 74 13.90 5.04 3.98
CA ILE A 74 13.61 4.63 2.60
C ILE A 74 12.52 3.58 2.62
N ALA A 75 12.69 2.49 3.38
CA ALA A 75 11.71 1.41 3.48
C ALA A 75 10.33 1.93 3.91
N PHE A 76 10.28 2.78 4.94
CA PHE A 76 9.03 3.36 5.44
C PHE A 76 8.30 4.19 4.37
N TRP A 77 8.98 5.15 3.75
CA TRP A 77 8.32 6.06 2.80
C TRP A 77 8.00 5.36 1.48
N PHE A 78 8.85 4.44 1.03
CA PHE A 78 8.60 3.68 -0.19
C PHE A 78 7.44 2.69 -0.01
N LEU A 79 7.32 2.05 1.16
CA LEU A 79 6.17 1.19 1.47
C LEU A 79 4.86 1.98 1.40
N ILE A 80 4.82 3.14 2.06
CA ILE A 80 3.63 4.01 2.08
C ILE A 80 3.32 4.53 0.68
N TYR A 81 4.32 5.05 -0.02
CA TYR A 81 4.14 5.57 -1.38
C TYR A 81 3.62 4.49 -2.33
N SER A 82 4.24 3.32 -2.34
CA SER A 82 3.84 2.20 -3.19
C SER A 82 2.37 1.80 -2.95
N ALA A 83 2.00 1.64 -1.69
CA ALA A 83 0.63 1.31 -1.31
C ALA A 83 -0.39 2.39 -1.74
N LEU A 84 -0.13 3.65 -1.37
CA LEU A 84 -1.05 4.76 -1.67
C LEU A 84 -1.15 5.06 -3.16
N ALA A 85 -0.05 5.00 -3.90
CA ALA A 85 -0.05 5.19 -5.35
C ALA A 85 -0.83 4.08 -6.06
N THR A 86 -0.68 2.83 -5.60
CA THR A 86 -1.46 1.71 -6.15
C THR A 86 -2.95 1.91 -5.87
N ILE A 87 -3.33 2.18 -4.62
CA ILE A 87 -4.74 2.42 -4.23
C ILE A 87 -5.32 3.61 -5.00
N ALA A 88 -4.59 4.74 -5.09
CA ALA A 88 -5.03 5.91 -5.84
C ALA A 88 -5.26 5.60 -7.32
N GLY A 89 -4.37 4.82 -7.94
CA GLY A 89 -4.54 4.36 -9.32
C GLY A 89 -5.82 3.55 -9.52
N PHE A 90 -6.11 2.61 -8.61
CA PHE A 90 -7.36 1.85 -8.63
C PHE A 90 -8.60 2.73 -8.40
N ILE A 91 -8.53 3.72 -7.49
CA ILE A 91 -9.64 4.67 -7.24
C ILE A 91 -9.95 5.47 -8.50
N VAL A 92 -8.93 6.08 -9.10
CA VAL A 92 -9.07 6.88 -10.33
C VAL A 92 -9.60 6.01 -11.47
N ALA A 93 -9.09 4.78 -11.60
CA ALA A 93 -9.56 3.81 -12.57
C ALA A 93 -11.04 3.44 -12.37
N ALA A 94 -11.48 3.22 -11.13
CA ALA A 94 -12.86 2.90 -10.80
C ALA A 94 -13.81 4.08 -11.05
N LEU A 95 -13.38 5.31 -10.76
CA LEU A 95 -14.14 6.53 -11.01
C LEU A 95 -14.31 6.81 -12.50
N TRP A 96 -13.29 6.53 -13.32
CA TRP A 96 -13.33 6.78 -14.76
C TRP A 96 -13.82 5.59 -15.60
N GLY A 97 -13.91 4.38 -15.03
CA GLY A 97 -14.13 3.18 -15.83
C GLY A 97 -12.97 2.92 -16.79
N ALA A 98 -11.74 3.14 -16.33
CA ALA A 98 -10.51 3.07 -17.12
C ALA A 98 -9.47 2.16 -16.44
N GLY A 99 -8.22 2.16 -16.91
CA GLY A 99 -7.11 1.42 -16.31
C GLY A 99 -6.92 0.01 -16.87
N GLY A 100 -7.66 -0.36 -17.90
CA GLY A 100 -7.55 -1.68 -18.55
C GLY A 100 -6.19 -1.91 -19.22
N SER A 101 -5.39 -0.87 -19.47
CA SER A 101 -4.03 -1.02 -19.99
C SER A 101 -3.02 -1.57 -18.97
N ILE A 102 -3.23 -1.32 -17.67
CA ILE A 102 -2.30 -1.69 -16.60
C ILE A 102 -2.90 -2.72 -15.63
N MET A 103 -4.23 -2.77 -15.51
CA MET A 103 -4.97 -3.70 -14.65
C MET A 103 -6.02 -4.52 -15.44
N PRO A 104 -5.65 -5.22 -16.52
CA PRO A 104 -6.62 -5.83 -17.45
C PRO A 104 -7.58 -6.83 -16.78
N ILE A 105 -7.08 -7.60 -15.79
CA ILE A 105 -7.88 -8.58 -15.06
C ILE A 105 -8.92 -7.90 -14.16
N ALA A 106 -8.51 -6.86 -13.42
CA ALA A 106 -9.40 -6.14 -12.50
C ALA A 106 -10.41 -5.26 -13.23
N ALA A 107 -10.00 -4.68 -14.37
CA ALA A 107 -10.82 -3.80 -15.18
C ALA A 107 -11.97 -4.52 -15.91
N GLN A 108 -11.88 -5.82 -16.15
CA GLN A 108 -12.90 -6.63 -16.83
C GLN A 108 -13.45 -6.00 -18.13
N GLY A 109 -12.54 -5.48 -18.95
CA GLY A 109 -12.88 -4.83 -20.22
C GLY A 109 -13.09 -3.31 -20.14
N ALA A 110 -13.14 -2.72 -18.93
CA ALA A 110 -13.13 -1.27 -18.77
C ALA A 110 -11.85 -0.66 -19.35
N ARG A 111 -12.01 0.34 -20.22
CA ARG A 111 -10.90 1.01 -20.90
C ARG A 111 -11.26 2.46 -21.16
N GLY A 112 -10.43 3.37 -20.66
CA GLY A 112 -10.61 4.80 -20.83
C GLY A 112 -10.00 5.33 -22.12
N SER A 113 -10.09 6.66 -22.27
CA SER A 113 -9.31 7.39 -23.27
C SER A 113 -7.80 7.24 -23.03
N ALA A 114 -7.00 7.49 -24.07
CA ALA A 114 -5.53 7.44 -23.97
C ALA A 114 -4.99 8.34 -22.84
N PHE A 115 -5.61 9.49 -22.61
CA PHE A 115 -5.25 10.40 -21.53
C PHE A 115 -5.52 9.79 -20.15
N GLN A 116 -6.71 9.20 -19.93
CA GLN A 116 -7.05 8.57 -18.65
C GLN A 116 -6.14 7.38 -18.34
N GLU A 117 -5.87 6.53 -19.33
CA GLU A 117 -4.96 5.40 -19.18
C GLU A 117 -3.52 5.86 -18.85
N ALA A 118 -3.03 6.89 -19.54
CA ALA A 118 -1.70 7.45 -19.27
C ALA A 118 -1.60 8.05 -17.86
N MET A 119 -2.62 8.77 -17.39
CA MET A 119 -2.66 9.30 -16.03
C MET A 119 -2.62 8.19 -14.97
N ILE A 120 -3.42 7.13 -15.15
CA ILE A 120 -3.42 5.98 -14.23
C ILE A 120 -2.04 5.31 -14.22
N GLN A 121 -1.43 5.13 -15.40
CA GLN A 121 -0.08 4.57 -15.50
C GLN A 121 0.96 5.43 -14.81
N ILE A 122 0.97 6.75 -15.01
CA ILE A 122 1.93 7.66 -14.36
C ILE A 122 1.84 7.55 -12.83
N VAL A 123 0.63 7.41 -12.29
CA VAL A 123 0.41 7.23 -10.85
C VAL A 123 0.89 5.85 -10.38
N MET A 124 0.53 4.78 -11.09
CA MET A 124 0.76 3.40 -10.62
C MET A 124 2.17 2.87 -10.91
N TYR A 125 2.77 3.24 -12.03
CA TYR A 125 4.01 2.62 -12.51
C TYR A 125 5.18 2.76 -11.51
N PRO A 126 5.39 3.91 -10.85
CA PRO A 126 6.44 4.05 -9.83
C PRO A 126 6.15 3.28 -8.53
N ALA A 127 4.92 2.80 -8.31
CA ALA A 127 4.55 2.04 -7.12
C ALA A 127 5.26 0.68 -7.07
N ALA A 128 5.48 0.03 -8.21
CA ALA A 128 6.14 -1.27 -8.28
C ALA A 128 7.62 -1.23 -7.81
N PRO A 129 8.51 -0.40 -8.39
CA PRO A 129 9.91 -0.37 -7.96
C PRO A 129 10.08 0.12 -6.52
N THR A 130 9.27 1.08 -6.06
CA THR A 130 9.30 1.55 -4.67
C THR A 130 8.88 0.44 -3.70
N GLY A 131 7.81 -0.31 -4.04
CA GLY A 131 7.38 -1.48 -3.26
C GLY A 131 8.46 -2.55 -3.17
N ILE A 132 9.08 -2.91 -4.29
CA ILE A 132 10.18 -3.90 -4.35
C ILE A 132 11.33 -3.48 -3.44
N VAL A 133 11.78 -2.22 -3.52
CA VAL A 133 12.85 -1.71 -2.66
C VAL A 133 12.45 -1.74 -1.19
N ALA A 134 11.22 -1.32 -0.86
CA ALA A 134 10.73 -1.34 0.51
C ALA A 134 10.72 -2.75 1.10
N PHE A 135 10.14 -3.72 0.39
CA PHE A 135 10.09 -5.11 0.83
C PHE A 135 11.47 -5.76 0.90
N THR A 136 12.38 -5.44 -0.01
CA THR A 136 13.77 -5.91 0.04
C THR A 136 14.48 -5.42 1.30
N LEU A 137 14.30 -4.14 1.65
CA LEU A 137 14.86 -3.57 2.88
C LEU A 137 14.21 -4.15 4.14
N ILE A 138 12.89 -4.37 4.13
CA ILE A 138 12.17 -5.00 5.24
C ILE A 138 12.69 -6.43 5.46
N LEU A 139 12.77 -7.23 4.39
CA LEU A 139 13.31 -8.59 4.43
C LEU A 139 14.74 -8.60 4.98
N TRP A 140 15.60 -7.71 4.48
CA TRP A 140 16.95 -7.53 4.98
C TRP A 140 16.98 -7.10 6.46
N GLY A 141 16.07 -6.23 6.88
CA GLY A 141 15.91 -5.81 8.27
C GLY A 141 15.57 -6.95 9.22
N LEU A 142 14.95 -8.03 8.72
CA LEU A 142 14.56 -9.21 9.51
C LEU A 142 15.66 -10.27 9.66
N ARG A 143 16.87 -10.03 9.18
CA ARG A 143 18.02 -10.97 9.22
C ARG A 143 18.53 -11.40 10.62
N GLY A 144 17.81 -11.12 11.70
CA GLY A 144 18.18 -11.50 13.07
C GLY A 144 17.34 -12.67 13.59
N LYS A 145 17.92 -13.51 14.46
CA LYS A 145 17.15 -14.50 15.22
C LYS A 145 16.06 -13.78 16.04
N ALA A 146 14.83 -14.29 16.01
CA ALA A 146 13.85 -13.96 17.03
C ALA A 146 14.51 -14.25 18.38
N GLY A 147 14.62 -13.26 19.25
CA GLY A 147 15.06 -13.51 20.62
C GLY A 147 14.15 -14.60 21.17
N SER A 148 14.74 -15.70 21.65
CA SER A 148 14.01 -16.71 22.39
C SER A 148 13.17 -15.99 23.43
N ALA A 149 11.84 -16.12 23.34
CA ALA A 149 10.94 -15.56 24.32
C ALA A 149 11.40 -16.01 25.72
N PRO A 150 11.39 -15.14 26.74
CA PRO A 150 11.54 -15.62 28.10
C PRO A 150 10.39 -16.59 28.36
N VAL A 151 10.73 -17.85 28.64
CA VAL A 151 9.81 -18.87 29.15
C VAL A 151 9.27 -18.42 30.49
#